data_AF-A0A480AAF9-F1
#
_entry.id   AF-A0A480AAF9-F1
#
_cell.length_a   1.000
_cell.length_b   1.000
_cell.length_c   1.000
_cell.angle_alpha   90.00
_cell.angle_beta   90.00
_cell.angle_gamma   90.00
#
_symmetry.space_group_name_H-M   'P 1'
#
loop_
_entity.id
_entity.type
_entity.pdbx_description
1 polymer ?
#
loop_
_entity_poly.entity_id
_entity_poly.type
_entity_poly.pdbx_seq_one_letter_code
_entity_poly.pdbx_strand_id
1 'polypeptide(L)'
;MVLIFKENSHRNRHTNRALNQLLLTGKSLGFMACILALFIWWGCKAVQNQFIQPQAILVLGGSTRLLEREKFTAKLAHQYPNIPIWISGGSPPQHTKKIFASAGVDPRRLNLDYEAVDTVTNFTTLVDELRSRGIKSVYLITSDFHMRRACVVGEIVLGSRGMNFKPVSVPSKNSPEPIQKSIRDGARAVIWVATGYTGANHGKNKP
;
A
#
# COMPACT_ATOMS: atom_id res chain seq x y z
N MET A 1 60.12 17.82 -21.14
CA MET A 1 58.87 17.16 -20.72
C MET A 1 57.68 18.05 -21.06
N VAL A 2 57.19 18.05 -22.31
CA VAL A 2 55.78 18.36 -22.67
C VAL A 2 55.51 17.76 -24.07
N LEU A 3 55.27 16.46 -24.11
CA LEU A 3 54.44 15.82 -25.14
C LEU A 3 53.29 15.17 -24.36
N ILE A 4 52.11 15.09 -24.96
CA ILE A 4 50.80 14.73 -24.37
C ILE A 4 50.01 15.97 -23.92
N PHE A 5 49.39 16.71 -24.84
CA PHE A 5 48.13 17.46 -24.58
C PHE A 5 47.58 18.05 -25.90
N LYS A 6 47.17 17.21 -26.86
CA LYS A 6 46.39 17.73 -28.01
C LYS A 6 45.31 16.78 -28.54
N GLU A 7 45.32 15.51 -28.17
CA GLU A 7 44.42 14.51 -28.75
C GLU A 7 43.03 14.41 -28.08
N ASN A 8 42.86 14.95 -26.86
CA ASN A 8 41.60 14.84 -26.12
C ASN A 8 40.55 15.93 -26.42
N SER A 9 40.88 17.02 -27.12
CA SER A 9 39.94 18.15 -27.33
C SER A 9 38.89 17.89 -28.42
N HIS A 10 39.25 17.14 -29.48
CA HIS A 10 38.35 16.90 -30.61
C HIS A 10 37.32 15.80 -30.32
N ARG A 11 37.73 14.72 -29.64
CA ARG A 11 36.82 13.64 -29.25
C ARG A 11 35.72 14.11 -28.30
N ASN A 12 36.08 15.00 -27.38
CA ASN A 12 35.18 15.55 -26.37
C ASN A 12 34.12 16.52 -26.94
N ARG A 13 34.43 17.22 -28.05
CA ARG A 13 33.47 18.10 -28.73
C ARG A 13 32.42 17.32 -29.53
N HIS A 14 32.78 16.19 -30.12
CA HIS A 14 31.82 15.34 -30.84
C HIS A 14 30.86 14.61 -29.90
N THR A 15 31.34 14.09 -28.77
CA THR A 15 30.49 13.49 -27.74
C THR A 15 29.53 14.48 -27.11
N ASN A 16 29.98 15.70 -26.81
CA ASN A 16 29.09 16.75 -26.28
C ASN A 16 28.02 17.20 -27.29
N ARG A 17 28.34 17.23 -28.59
CA ARG A 17 27.34 17.51 -29.64
C ARG A 17 26.32 16.38 -29.77
N ALA A 18 26.75 15.12 -29.70
CA ALA A 18 25.86 13.97 -29.76
C ALA A 18 24.93 13.89 -28.52
N LEU A 19 25.46 14.16 -27.32
CA LEU A 19 24.68 14.26 -26.09
C LEU A 19 23.67 15.41 -26.14
N ASN A 20 24.08 16.59 -26.61
CA ASN A 20 23.17 17.73 -26.76
C ASN A 20 22.10 17.48 -27.83
N GLN A 21 22.43 16.80 -28.94
CA GLN A 21 21.45 16.39 -29.95
C GLN A 21 20.47 15.33 -29.43
N LEU A 22 20.94 14.40 -28.60
CA LEU A 22 20.08 13.41 -27.94
C LEU A 22 19.12 14.08 -26.93
N LEU A 23 19.61 15.09 -26.19
CA LEU A 23 18.82 15.90 -25.25
C LEU A 23 17.85 16.87 -25.94
N LEU A 24 18.08 17.25 -27.20
CA LEU A 24 17.29 18.24 -27.95
C LEU A 24 16.41 17.66 -29.06
N THR A 25 16.35 16.34 -29.23
CA THR A 25 15.38 15.73 -30.16
C THR A 25 13.97 15.81 -29.56
N GLY A 26 12.96 16.22 -30.35
CA GLY A 26 11.58 16.39 -29.85
C GLY A 26 10.97 15.15 -29.15
N LYS A 27 11.54 13.96 -29.40
CA LYS A 27 11.19 12.71 -28.70
C LYS A 27 11.68 12.66 -27.24
N SER A 28 12.88 13.16 -26.93
CA SER A 28 13.38 13.23 -25.55
C SER A 28 12.69 14.33 -24.76
N LEU A 29 12.32 15.44 -25.41
CA LEU A 29 11.50 16.49 -24.80
C LEU A 29 10.09 15.98 -24.45
N GLY A 30 9.44 15.22 -25.34
CA GLY A 30 8.13 14.60 -25.09
C GLY A 30 8.17 13.56 -23.96
N PHE A 31 9.20 12.70 -23.93
CA PHE A 31 9.36 11.72 -22.84
C PHE A 31 9.59 12.40 -21.48
N MET A 32 10.40 13.45 -21.45
CA MET A 32 10.65 14.23 -20.24
C MET A 32 9.39 14.96 -19.75
N ALA A 33 8.56 15.47 -20.67
CA ALA A 33 7.27 16.06 -20.35
C ALA A 33 6.28 15.03 -19.77
N CYS A 34 6.24 13.80 -20.29
CA CYS A 34 5.42 12.72 -19.73
C CYS A 34 5.85 12.34 -18.32
N ILE A 35 7.16 12.20 -18.08
CA ILE A 35 7.71 11.93 -16.75
C ILE A 35 7.33 13.06 -15.79
N LEU A 36 7.51 14.32 -16.20
CA LEU A 36 7.15 15.47 -15.39
C LEU A 36 5.64 15.49 -15.07
N ALA A 37 4.79 15.22 -16.05
CA ALA A 37 3.34 15.15 -15.85
C ALA A 37 2.95 14.03 -14.86
N LEU A 38 3.61 12.87 -14.92
CA LEU A 38 3.42 11.79 -13.95
C LEU A 38 3.84 12.22 -12.54
N PHE A 39 4.96 12.92 -12.39
CA PHE A 39 5.39 13.44 -11.09
C PHE A 39 4.45 14.52 -10.55
N ILE A 40 3.97 15.44 -11.40
CA ILE A 40 2.99 16.46 -11.02
C ILE A 40 1.69 15.78 -10.58
N TRP A 41 1.18 14.83 -11.38
CA TRP A 41 -0.01 14.05 -11.04
C TRP A 41 0.14 13.32 -9.71
N TRP A 42 1.29 12.66 -9.50
CA TRP A 42 1.59 12.00 -8.24
C TRP A 42 1.63 12.99 -7.08
N GLY A 43 2.31 14.13 -7.24
CA GLY A 43 2.38 15.20 -6.25
C GLY A 43 1.00 15.73 -5.87
N CYS A 44 0.15 16.01 -6.87
CA CYS A 44 -1.23 16.44 -6.65
C CYS A 44 -2.05 15.38 -5.91
N LYS A 45 -1.96 14.10 -6.30
CA LYS A 45 -2.63 12.99 -5.59
C LYS A 45 -2.17 12.92 -4.14
N ALA A 46 -0.87 13.06 -3.88
CA ALA A 46 -0.29 13.02 -2.54
C ALA A 46 -0.80 14.16 -1.66
N VAL A 47 -0.89 15.38 -2.20
CA VAL A 47 -1.42 16.56 -1.48
C VAL A 47 -2.92 16.38 -1.21
N GLN A 48 -3.70 15.97 -2.20
CA GLN A 48 -5.14 15.73 -2.03
C GLN A 48 -5.40 14.67 -0.95
N ASN A 49 -4.60 13.59 -0.91
CA ASN A 49 -4.75 12.53 0.08
C ASN A 49 -4.58 13.02 1.53
N GLN A 50 -3.86 14.12 1.77
CA GLN A 50 -3.75 14.70 3.11
C GLN A 50 -5.09 15.22 3.63
N PHE A 51 -5.91 15.79 2.75
CA PHE A 51 -7.19 16.39 3.12
C PHE A 51 -8.36 15.40 3.17
N ILE A 52 -8.22 14.22 2.55
CA ILE A 52 -9.26 13.19 2.57
C ILE A 52 -9.27 12.53 3.96
N GLN A 53 -10.37 12.70 4.68
CA GLN A 53 -10.57 12.03 5.96
C GLN A 53 -10.95 10.56 5.73
N PRO A 54 -10.22 9.60 6.33
CA PRO A 54 -10.61 8.20 6.25
C PRO A 54 -11.97 7.93 6.88
N GLN A 55 -12.74 7.05 6.25
CA GLN A 55 -14.11 6.70 6.63
C GLN A 55 -14.19 5.31 7.30
N ALA A 56 -13.07 4.59 7.37
CA ALA A 56 -12.96 3.32 8.05
C ALA A 56 -11.52 3.07 8.52
N ILE A 57 -11.35 2.16 9.46
CA ILE A 57 -10.06 1.61 9.86
C ILE A 57 -9.95 0.21 9.26
N LEU A 58 -8.93 -0.07 8.46
CA LEU A 58 -8.60 -1.39 7.93
C LEU A 58 -7.33 -1.90 8.60
N VAL A 59 -7.48 -2.92 9.45
CA VAL A 59 -6.39 -3.61 10.13
C VAL A 59 -6.05 -4.87 9.35
N LEU A 60 -4.83 -4.94 8.85
CA LEU A 60 -4.32 -6.18 8.26
C LEU A 60 -3.77 -7.07 9.37
N GLY A 61 -4.19 -8.32 9.32
CA GLY A 61 -3.83 -9.37 10.26
C GLY A 61 -2.47 -10.01 9.97
N GLY A 62 -2.24 -11.15 10.60
CA GLY A 62 -0.89 -11.65 10.92
C GLY A 62 -0.48 -11.33 12.36
N SER A 63 -1.45 -11.39 13.27
CA SER A 63 -1.31 -11.06 14.68
C SER A 63 -0.25 -11.92 15.36
N THR A 64 0.62 -11.30 16.13
CA THR A 64 1.52 -12.04 17.03
C THR A 64 0.71 -12.55 18.24
N ARG A 65 1.31 -13.42 19.05
CA ARG A 65 0.73 -13.86 20.33
C ARG A 65 0.35 -12.68 21.26
N LEU A 66 0.91 -11.49 21.04
CA LEU A 66 0.70 -10.31 21.89
C LEU A 66 -0.43 -9.39 21.42
N LEU A 67 -1.00 -9.61 20.23
CA LEU A 67 -2.16 -8.87 19.70
C LEU A 67 -1.92 -7.35 19.65
N GLU A 68 -0.71 -6.92 19.27
CA GLU A 68 -0.33 -5.51 19.33
C GLU A 68 -1.17 -4.65 18.39
N ARG A 69 -1.54 -5.18 17.22
CA ARG A 69 -2.33 -4.44 16.22
C ARG A 69 -3.76 -4.20 16.70
N GLU A 70 -4.38 -5.22 17.30
CA GLU A 70 -5.72 -5.12 17.88
C GLU A 70 -5.71 -4.15 19.07
N LYS A 71 -4.74 -4.26 19.98
CA LYS A 71 -4.60 -3.36 21.14
C LYS A 71 -4.34 -1.92 20.71
N PHE A 72 -3.45 -1.71 19.74
CA PHE A 72 -3.17 -0.39 19.18
C PHE A 72 -4.42 0.20 18.54
N THR A 73 -5.10 -0.59 17.71
CA THR A 73 -6.31 -0.14 17.00
C THR A 73 -7.44 0.17 17.97
N ALA A 74 -7.63 -0.64 19.02
CA ALA A 74 -8.63 -0.38 20.04
C ALA A 74 -8.42 0.97 20.73
N LYS A 75 -7.16 1.34 21.02
CA LYS A 75 -6.81 2.66 21.55
C LYS A 75 -7.06 3.78 20.52
N LEU A 76 -6.66 3.57 19.26
CA LEU A 76 -6.85 4.54 18.19
C LEU A 76 -8.34 4.80 17.91
N ALA A 77 -9.19 3.79 18.05
CA ALA A 77 -10.62 3.84 17.76
C ALA A 77 -11.40 4.87 18.61
N HIS A 78 -10.83 5.32 19.74
CA HIS A 78 -11.39 6.42 20.54
C HIS A 78 -11.27 7.79 19.86
N GLN A 79 -10.23 7.99 19.04
CA GLN A 79 -10.06 9.24 18.29
C GLN A 79 -11.06 9.34 17.13
N TYR A 80 -11.59 8.20 16.68
CA TYR A 80 -12.53 8.10 15.56
C TYR A 80 -13.75 7.26 15.98
N PRO A 81 -14.64 7.78 16.85
CA PRO A 81 -15.69 6.97 17.47
C PRO A 81 -16.75 6.43 16.49
N ASN A 82 -16.91 7.08 15.33
CA ASN A 82 -18.04 6.84 14.43
C ASN A 82 -17.70 6.07 13.14
N ILE A 83 -16.44 5.67 12.95
CA ILE A 83 -16.04 4.92 11.75
C ILE A 83 -15.95 3.41 12.03
N PRO A 84 -16.36 2.56 11.07
CA PRO A 84 -16.25 1.11 11.18
C PRO A 84 -14.78 0.66 11.17
N ILE A 85 -14.54 -0.47 11.82
CA ILE A 85 -13.24 -1.12 11.93
C ILE A 85 -13.34 -2.47 11.24
N TRP A 86 -12.46 -2.68 10.27
CA TRP A 86 -12.33 -3.90 9.49
C TRP A 86 -11.04 -4.60 9.90
N ILE A 87 -11.13 -5.88 10.23
CA ILE A 87 -9.97 -6.68 10.63
C ILE A 87 -9.92 -7.88 9.70
N SER A 88 -8.89 -7.97 8.86
CA SER A 88 -8.72 -9.05 7.89
C SER A 88 -7.57 -9.96 8.30
N GLY A 89 -7.78 -11.28 8.38
CA GLY A 89 -6.74 -12.26 8.76
C GLY A 89 -6.22 -12.10 10.19
N GLY A 90 -7.01 -11.47 11.06
CA GLY A 90 -6.66 -11.16 12.45
C GLY A 90 -6.82 -12.33 13.41
N SER A 91 -6.76 -12.04 14.70
CA SER A 91 -6.93 -13.07 15.74
C SER A 91 -8.36 -13.61 15.83
N PRO A 92 -8.56 -14.81 16.44
CA PRO A 92 -9.87 -15.42 16.55
C PRO A 92 -10.94 -14.46 17.07
N PRO A 93 -12.19 -14.55 16.57
CA PRO A 93 -13.21 -13.52 16.79
C PRO A 93 -13.45 -13.20 18.27
N GLN A 94 -13.42 -14.20 19.13
CA GLN A 94 -13.65 -14.05 20.56
C GLN A 94 -12.57 -13.19 21.22
N HIS A 95 -11.29 -13.44 20.91
CA HIS A 95 -10.18 -12.66 21.46
C HIS A 95 -10.19 -11.22 20.96
N THR A 96 -10.41 -11.05 19.66
CA THR A 96 -10.49 -9.73 19.03
C THR A 96 -11.63 -8.92 19.64
N LYS A 97 -12.85 -9.45 19.68
CA LYS A 97 -14.00 -8.77 20.30
C LYS A 97 -13.74 -8.42 21.77
N LYS A 98 -13.10 -9.31 22.54
CA LYS A 98 -12.76 -9.06 23.94
C LYS A 98 -11.81 -7.88 24.11
N ILE A 99 -10.76 -7.77 23.27
CA ILE A 99 -9.82 -6.63 23.33
C ILE A 99 -10.54 -5.31 23.10
N PHE A 100 -11.34 -5.24 22.05
CA PHE A 100 -12.06 -4.02 21.69
C PHE A 100 -13.13 -3.67 22.73
N ALA A 101 -13.88 -4.66 23.23
CA ALA A 101 -14.85 -4.46 24.29
C ALA A 101 -14.20 -4.01 25.60
N SER A 102 -13.06 -4.61 26.00
CA SER A 102 -12.29 -4.17 27.17
C SER A 102 -11.76 -2.75 27.04
N ALA A 103 -11.54 -2.27 25.82
CA ALA A 103 -11.18 -0.88 25.57
C ALA A 103 -12.40 0.06 25.50
N GLY A 104 -13.63 -0.44 25.60
CA GLY A 104 -14.84 0.39 25.48
C GLY A 104 -15.22 0.73 24.03
N VAL A 105 -14.72 -0.03 23.05
CA VAL A 105 -15.13 0.09 21.64
C VAL A 105 -16.39 -0.74 21.43
N ASP A 106 -17.43 -0.10 20.87
CA ASP A 106 -18.68 -0.77 20.52
C ASP A 106 -18.43 -1.95 19.56
N PRO A 107 -18.78 -3.20 19.95
CA PRO A 107 -18.59 -4.38 19.10
C PRO A 107 -19.29 -4.27 17.74
N ARG A 108 -20.36 -3.48 17.61
CA ARG A 108 -21.08 -3.25 16.33
C ARG A 108 -20.23 -2.53 15.29
N ARG A 109 -19.15 -1.87 15.71
CA ARG A 109 -18.20 -1.23 14.79
C ARG A 109 -17.25 -2.23 14.14
N LEU A 110 -17.15 -3.45 14.67
CA LEU A 110 -16.20 -4.46 14.21
C LEU A 110 -16.77 -5.30 13.07
N ASN A 111 -16.05 -5.34 11.96
CA ASN A 111 -16.29 -6.21 10.82
C ASN A 111 -15.04 -7.11 10.69
N LEU A 112 -15.22 -8.42 10.80
CA LEU A 112 -14.12 -9.38 10.90
C LEU A 112 -14.12 -10.26 9.66
N ASP A 113 -13.00 -10.26 8.93
CA ASP A 113 -12.75 -11.10 7.77
C ASP A 113 -11.70 -12.16 8.11
N TYR A 114 -12.09 -13.42 7.93
CA TYR A 114 -11.27 -14.60 8.16
C TYR A 114 -11.05 -15.42 6.88
N GLU A 115 -11.48 -14.91 5.72
CA GLU A 115 -11.21 -15.55 4.43
C GLU A 115 -9.78 -15.25 3.95
N ALA A 116 -9.20 -14.12 4.38
CA ALA A 116 -7.85 -13.75 4.01
C ALA A 116 -6.78 -14.65 4.65
N VAL A 117 -5.85 -15.11 3.80
CA VAL A 117 -4.74 -16.01 4.18
C VAL A 117 -3.36 -15.39 3.94
N ASP A 118 -3.30 -14.28 3.22
CA ASP A 118 -2.08 -13.55 2.91
C ASP A 118 -2.35 -12.06 2.69
N THR A 119 -1.31 -11.29 2.38
CA THR A 119 -1.44 -9.84 2.23
C THR A 119 -2.27 -9.42 1.02
N VAL A 120 -2.33 -10.21 -0.07
CA VAL A 120 -3.16 -9.87 -1.24
C VAL A 120 -4.63 -10.13 -0.91
N THR A 121 -4.91 -11.28 -0.31
CA THR A 121 -6.26 -11.64 0.13
C THR A 121 -6.77 -10.70 1.22
N ASN A 122 -5.93 -10.17 2.11
CA ASN A 122 -6.35 -9.18 3.10
C ASN A 122 -7.03 -7.93 2.52
N PHE A 123 -6.70 -7.55 1.28
CA PHE A 123 -7.38 -6.46 0.59
C PHE A 123 -8.50 -6.96 -0.32
N THR A 124 -8.25 -8.02 -1.08
CA THR A 124 -9.14 -8.44 -2.16
C THR A 124 -10.45 -9.06 -1.68
N THR A 125 -10.49 -9.64 -0.47
CA THR A 125 -11.74 -10.10 0.17
C THR A 125 -12.63 -8.94 0.58
N LEU A 126 -12.06 -7.81 0.98
CA LEU A 126 -12.79 -6.68 1.57
C LEU A 126 -13.06 -5.51 0.62
N VAL A 127 -12.23 -5.33 -0.40
CA VAL A 127 -12.24 -4.12 -1.25
C VAL A 127 -13.61 -3.84 -1.87
N ASP A 128 -14.36 -4.88 -2.25
CA ASP A 128 -15.67 -4.74 -2.88
C ASP A 128 -16.77 -4.41 -1.89
N GLU A 129 -16.69 -4.98 -0.69
CA GLU A 129 -17.58 -4.62 0.41
C GLU A 129 -17.34 -3.17 0.86
N LEU A 130 -16.09 -2.76 1.04
CA LEU A 130 -15.73 -1.38 1.36
C LEU A 130 -16.29 -0.41 0.31
N ARG A 131 -16.11 -0.72 -0.98
CA ARG A 131 -16.64 0.07 -2.10
C ARG A 131 -18.16 0.16 -2.06
N SER A 132 -18.86 -0.96 -1.83
CA SER A 132 -20.32 -1.02 -1.78
C SER A 132 -20.90 -0.15 -0.66
N ARG A 133 -20.16 -0.01 0.45
CA ARG A 133 -20.50 0.86 1.59
C ARG A 133 -20.11 2.32 1.38
N GLY A 134 -19.65 2.70 0.19
CA GLY A 134 -19.28 4.07 -0.15
C GLY A 134 -17.97 4.55 0.49
N ILE A 135 -17.16 3.64 1.03
CA ILE A 135 -15.86 3.98 1.62
C ILE A 135 -14.89 4.33 0.49
N LYS A 136 -14.26 5.49 0.59
CA LYS A 136 -13.30 6.08 -0.36
C LYS A 136 -11.91 6.26 0.25
N SER A 137 -11.79 6.22 1.57
CA SER A 137 -10.48 6.29 2.23
C SER A 137 -10.47 5.51 3.54
N VAL A 138 -9.36 4.83 3.84
CA VAL A 138 -9.19 4.05 5.08
C VAL A 138 -7.90 4.41 5.82
N TYR A 139 -7.90 4.30 7.14
CA TYR A 139 -6.67 4.14 7.90
C TYR A 139 -6.18 2.71 7.70
N LEU A 140 -5.00 2.54 7.10
CA LEU A 140 -4.40 1.23 6.87
C LEU A 140 -3.44 0.91 8.01
N ILE A 141 -3.80 -0.07 8.85
CA ILE A 141 -3.04 -0.45 10.04
C ILE A 141 -2.38 -1.81 9.82
N THR A 142 -1.07 -1.84 9.99
CA THR A 142 -0.28 -3.07 10.14
C THR A 142 1.02 -2.74 10.87
N SER A 143 1.85 -3.75 11.16
CA SER A 143 3.15 -3.51 11.77
C SER A 143 4.11 -2.80 10.81
N ASP A 144 4.98 -1.94 11.34
CA ASP A 144 6.00 -1.19 10.59
C ASP A 144 6.81 -2.05 9.59
N PHE A 145 7.28 -3.22 10.02
CA PHE A 145 8.08 -4.13 9.20
C PHE A 145 7.32 -4.73 8.00
N HIS A 146 5.99 -4.70 8.04
CA HIS A 146 5.08 -5.14 6.98
C HIS A 146 4.51 -4.00 6.14
N MET A 147 4.60 -2.75 6.61
CA MET A 147 3.88 -1.62 6.03
C MET A 147 4.24 -1.39 4.56
N ARG A 148 5.51 -1.55 4.17
CA ARG A 148 5.90 -1.37 2.76
C ARG A 148 5.13 -2.28 1.82
N ARG A 149 5.02 -3.57 2.17
CA ARG A 149 4.28 -4.55 1.36
C ARG A 149 2.79 -4.25 1.35
N ALA A 150 2.24 -3.87 2.49
CA ALA A 150 0.84 -3.46 2.59
C ALA A 150 0.53 -2.24 1.72
N CYS A 151 1.38 -1.21 1.71
CA CYS A 151 1.20 -0.04 0.85
C CYS A 151 1.23 -0.40 -0.64
N VAL A 152 2.19 -1.24 -1.08
CA VAL A 152 2.27 -1.67 -2.49
C VAL A 152 0.98 -2.35 -2.93
N VAL A 153 0.50 -3.31 -2.14
CA VAL A 153 -0.75 -4.03 -2.46
C VAL A 153 -1.96 -3.10 -2.34
N GLY A 154 -2.02 -2.25 -1.32
CA GLY A 154 -3.09 -1.30 -1.08
C GLY A 154 -3.26 -0.30 -2.22
N GLU A 155 -2.16 0.30 -2.72
CA GLU A 155 -2.21 1.22 -3.86
C GLU A 155 -2.81 0.56 -5.11
N ILE A 156 -2.52 -0.72 -5.33
CA ILE A 156 -3.05 -1.46 -6.48
C ILE A 156 -4.51 -1.83 -6.24
N VAL A 157 -4.82 -2.52 -5.15
CA VAL A 157 -6.14 -3.10 -4.90
C VAL A 157 -7.16 -2.04 -4.53
N LEU A 158 -6.91 -1.22 -3.50
CA LEU A 158 -7.81 -0.15 -3.10
C LEU A 158 -7.90 0.93 -4.19
N GLY A 159 -6.75 1.28 -4.78
CA GLY A 159 -6.68 2.26 -5.86
C GLY A 159 -7.50 1.86 -7.09
N SER A 160 -7.53 0.56 -7.45
CA SER A 160 -8.37 0.06 -8.55
C SER A 160 -9.87 0.31 -8.35
N ARG A 161 -10.32 0.52 -7.11
CA ARG A 161 -11.71 0.84 -6.75
C ARG A 161 -11.91 2.32 -6.38
N GLY A 162 -10.94 3.17 -6.69
CA GLY A 162 -10.98 4.60 -6.41
C GLY A 162 -10.94 4.90 -4.91
N MET A 163 -10.29 4.04 -4.13
CA MET A 163 -10.05 4.26 -2.70
C MET A 163 -8.61 4.71 -2.45
N ASN A 164 -8.44 5.63 -1.52
CA ASN A 164 -7.16 6.02 -0.96
C ASN A 164 -6.95 5.38 0.42
N PHE A 165 -5.75 5.52 0.98
CA PHE A 165 -5.51 5.14 2.36
C PHE A 165 -4.47 6.04 3.02
N LYS A 166 -4.50 6.04 4.36
CA LYS A 166 -3.50 6.67 5.22
C LYS A 166 -2.82 5.58 6.06
N PRO A 167 -1.55 5.25 5.82
CA PRO A 167 -0.85 4.22 6.58
C PRO A 167 -0.60 4.66 8.02
N VAL A 168 -0.89 3.78 8.97
CA VAL A 168 -0.61 3.97 10.40
C VAL A 168 0.12 2.73 10.90
N SER A 169 1.43 2.86 11.07
CA SER A 169 2.29 1.74 11.47
C SER A 169 2.19 1.46 12.97
N VAL A 170 2.01 0.19 13.31
CA VAL A 170 2.17 -0.30 14.68
C VAL A 170 3.66 -0.61 14.89
N PRO A 171 4.33 0.03 15.85
CA PRO A 171 5.75 -0.21 16.10
C PRO A 171 6.06 -1.68 16.43
N SER A 172 7.17 -2.20 15.90
CA SER A 172 7.67 -3.54 16.18
C SER A 172 9.18 -3.53 16.44
N LYS A 173 9.69 -4.63 16.99
CA LYS A 173 11.14 -4.87 17.11
C LYS A 173 11.70 -5.62 15.90
N ASN A 174 10.86 -6.00 14.94
CA ASN A 174 11.27 -6.78 13.78
C ASN A 174 11.91 -5.90 12.70
N SER A 175 12.90 -6.44 12.00
CA SER A 175 13.44 -5.79 10.81
C SER A 175 12.43 -5.79 9.66
N PRO A 176 12.46 -4.78 8.77
CA PRO A 176 11.61 -4.75 7.59
C PRO A 176 11.72 -6.02 6.75
N GLU A 177 10.60 -6.44 6.17
CA GLU A 177 10.60 -7.60 5.27
C GLU A 177 11.52 -7.42 4.05
N PRO A 178 11.93 -8.51 3.38
CA PRO A 178 12.62 -8.42 2.09
C PRO A 178 11.75 -7.74 1.03
N ILE A 179 12.38 -6.95 0.14
CA ILE A 179 11.70 -6.21 -0.94
C ILE A 179 11.00 -7.17 -1.92
N GLN A 180 11.58 -8.34 -2.15
CA GLN A 180 11.08 -9.37 -3.06
C GLN A 180 9.64 -9.78 -2.72
N LYS A 181 9.27 -9.81 -1.42
CA LYS A 181 7.88 -10.09 -1.02
C LYS A 181 6.92 -9.01 -1.51
N SER A 182 7.33 -7.74 -1.45
CA SER A 182 6.54 -6.60 -1.93
C SER A 182 6.37 -6.64 -3.45
N ILE A 183 7.43 -6.99 -4.19
CA ILE A 183 7.37 -7.14 -5.64
C ILE A 183 6.44 -8.29 -6.04
N ARG A 184 6.61 -9.47 -5.42
CA ARG A 184 5.78 -10.65 -5.67
C ARG A 184 4.30 -10.37 -5.41
N ASP A 185 3.97 -9.81 -4.25
CA ASP A 185 2.59 -9.55 -3.87
C ASP A 185 2.00 -8.39 -4.69
N GLY A 186 2.81 -7.41 -5.12
CA GLY A 186 2.41 -6.39 -6.08
C GLY A 186 2.06 -6.98 -7.45
N ALA A 187 2.88 -7.89 -7.99
CA ALA A 187 2.57 -8.59 -9.24
C ALA A 187 1.27 -9.39 -9.13
N ARG A 188 1.08 -10.13 -8.02
CA ARG A 188 -0.17 -10.85 -7.73
C ARG A 188 -1.38 -9.92 -7.66
N ALA A 189 -1.23 -8.74 -7.03
CA ALA A 189 -2.30 -7.74 -6.96
C ALA A 189 -2.69 -7.20 -8.34
N VAL A 190 -1.72 -6.94 -9.23
CA VAL A 190 -2.01 -6.53 -10.63
C VAL A 190 -2.74 -7.63 -11.39
N ILE A 191 -2.27 -8.88 -11.27
CA ILE A 191 -2.95 -10.04 -11.88
C ILE A 191 -4.39 -10.14 -11.37
N TRP A 192 -4.61 -9.96 -10.07
CA TRP A 192 -5.96 -9.97 -9.50
C TRP A 192 -6.83 -8.84 -10.06
N VAL A 193 -6.31 -7.61 -10.18
CA VAL A 193 -7.08 -6.51 -10.79
C VAL A 193 -7.48 -6.84 -12.22
N ALA A 194 -6.60 -7.47 -13.00
CA ALA A 194 -6.84 -7.81 -14.39
C ALA A 194 -7.79 -9.02 -14.58
N THR A 195 -7.78 -9.98 -13.65
CA THR A 195 -8.40 -11.32 -13.88
C THR A 195 -9.36 -11.79 -12.78
N GLY A 196 -9.36 -11.14 -11.62
CA GLY A 196 -10.01 -11.62 -10.39
C GLY A 196 -9.29 -12.78 -9.70
N TYR A 197 -8.21 -13.33 -10.28
CA TYR A 197 -7.47 -14.45 -9.71
C TYR A 197 -6.48 -13.99 -8.64
N THR A 198 -6.63 -14.47 -7.40
CA THR A 198 -5.79 -14.05 -6.26
C THR A 198 -4.46 -14.81 -6.18
N GLY A 199 -4.34 -15.97 -6.84
CA GLY A 199 -3.17 -16.86 -6.71
C GLY A 199 -2.93 -17.39 -5.29
N ALA A 200 -3.91 -17.27 -4.40
CA ALA A 200 -3.89 -17.92 -3.10
C ALA A 200 -4.31 -19.38 -3.28
N ASN A 201 -3.51 -20.31 -2.76
CA ASN A 201 -3.92 -21.70 -2.66
C ASN A 201 -5.04 -21.79 -1.62
N HIS A 202 -6.28 -21.72 -2.09
CA HIS A 202 -7.43 -22.07 -1.28
C HIS A 202 -7.34 -23.59 -1.09
N GLY A 203 -6.95 -24.04 0.10
CA GLY A 203 -7.34 -25.36 0.56
C GLY A 203 -8.86 -25.39 0.45
N LYS A 204 -9.38 -26.06 -0.59
CA LYS A 204 -10.81 -26.17 -0.86
C LYS A 204 -11.49 -26.57 0.43
N ASN A 205 -12.46 -25.75 0.86
CA ASN A 205 -13.65 -26.15 1.59
C ASN A 205 -14.60 -24.96 1.55
N LYS A 206 -15.33 -24.82 0.44
CA LYS A 206 -16.69 -24.27 0.50
C LYS A 206 -17.64 -25.47 0.47
N PRO A 207 -18.65 -25.53 1.36
CA PRO A 207 -19.73 -26.51 1.25
C PRO A 207 -20.50 -26.34 -0.05
#